data_AF-A0A8B8N4C2-F1
#
_entry.id   AF-A0A8B8N4C2-F1
#
_cell.length_a   1.000
_cell.length_b   1.000
_cell.length_c   1.000
_cell.angle_alpha   90.00
_cell.angle_beta   90.00
_cell.angle_gamma   90.00
#
_symmetry.space_group_name_H-M   'P 1'
#
loop_
_entity.id
_entity.type
_entity.pdbx_description
1 polymer ?
#
loop_
_entity_poly.entity_id
_entity_poly.type
_entity_poly.pdbx_seq_one_letter_code
_entity_poly.pdbx_strand_id
1 'polypeptide(L)'
;MSDYSANGDRKTAADNYVFLLNWLERFPEYKDREFYISGESYAGHFVPELAHTILNYNKKANKTLINLKGIIIGNAAINDETDHKGMYEYFATHALISDETWYAIQKYCDFSPNVTELVSQCKSAMSDVNNDVSPINIYDIYAPLCFSNLTAHPKKTNIMNLDPCSDIYMHAYLNREDVQEALHANVTKLDHHWEGCSVVIKGWGDSPFTIIPLLQEFMSNGLRVWVFSGDTDGRVPVTSTQRSLSKMSLRTKNPWRPWFLGGEVGG
;
A
#
# COMPACT_ATOMS: atom_id res chain seq x y z
N MET A 1 24.21 -8.35 -12.91
CA MET A 1 23.25 -7.65 -12.05
C MET A 1 23.35 -6.15 -12.32
N SER A 2 22.52 -5.62 -13.22
CA SER A 2 22.50 -4.20 -13.59
C SER A 2 21.07 -3.62 -13.63
N ASP A 3 20.08 -4.35 -13.11
CA ASP A 3 18.66 -4.02 -13.27
C ASP A 3 18.10 -3.16 -12.11
N TYR A 4 18.89 -2.92 -11.06
CA TYR A 4 18.41 -2.19 -9.87
C TYR A 4 18.48 -0.66 -9.99
N SER A 5 19.05 -0.13 -11.07
CA SER A 5 19.29 1.32 -11.24
C SER A 5 18.16 2.06 -11.98
N ALA A 6 17.22 1.34 -12.59
CA ALA A 6 16.16 1.91 -13.42
C ALA A 6 14.77 1.35 -13.07
N ASN A 7 14.47 1.24 -11.77
CA ASN A 7 13.16 0.80 -11.28
C ASN A 7 12.14 1.93 -11.31
N GLY A 8 10.86 1.58 -11.38
CA GLY A 8 9.73 2.50 -11.41
C GLY A 8 8.43 1.72 -11.63
N ASP A 9 7.29 2.40 -11.51
CA ASP A 9 5.98 1.73 -11.52
C ASP A 9 5.71 1.03 -12.86
N ARG A 10 5.99 1.68 -14.01
CA ARG A 10 5.80 1.07 -15.33
C ARG A 10 6.65 -0.17 -15.57
N LYS A 11 7.92 -0.16 -15.15
CA LYS A 11 8.81 -1.33 -15.28
C LYS A 11 8.29 -2.47 -14.39
N THR A 12 7.91 -2.15 -13.15
CA THR A 12 7.35 -3.12 -12.20
C THR A 12 6.10 -3.78 -12.76
N ALA A 13 5.18 -3.01 -13.36
CA ALA A 13 3.99 -3.55 -13.99
C ALA A 13 4.30 -4.46 -15.19
N ALA A 14 5.27 -4.07 -16.03
CA ALA A 14 5.70 -4.85 -17.19
C ALA A 14 6.36 -6.18 -16.77
N ASP A 15 7.27 -6.14 -15.80
CA ASP A 15 7.98 -7.31 -15.31
C ASP A 15 7.03 -8.27 -14.59
N ASN A 16 6.10 -7.75 -13.76
CA ASN A 16 5.05 -8.55 -13.13
C ASN A 16 4.11 -9.20 -14.16
N TYR A 17 3.77 -8.50 -15.24
CA TYR A 17 2.97 -9.06 -16.31
C TYR A 17 3.68 -10.23 -17.01
N VAL A 18 4.96 -10.06 -17.35
CA VAL A 18 5.78 -11.13 -17.95
C VAL A 18 5.91 -12.32 -17.00
N PHE A 19 6.11 -12.06 -15.70
CA PHE A 19 6.11 -13.11 -14.67
C PHE A 19 4.80 -13.90 -14.68
N LEU A 20 3.64 -13.22 -14.68
CA LEU A 20 2.34 -13.89 -14.67
C LEU A 20 2.10 -14.75 -15.91
N LEU A 21 2.52 -14.30 -17.09
CA LEU A 21 2.43 -15.11 -18.31
C LEU A 21 3.24 -16.41 -18.18
N ASN A 22 4.51 -16.30 -17.78
CA ASN A 22 5.39 -17.45 -17.61
C ASN A 22 4.91 -18.37 -16.48
N TRP A 23 4.36 -17.81 -15.41
CA TRP A 23 3.79 -18.57 -14.31
C TRP A 23 2.57 -19.38 -14.77
N LEU A 24 1.66 -18.76 -15.52
CA LEU A 24 0.49 -19.46 -16.08
C LEU A 24 0.89 -20.50 -17.13
N GLU A 25 1.98 -20.30 -17.86
CA GLU A 25 2.55 -21.34 -18.75
C GLU A 25 3.09 -22.53 -17.96
N ARG A 26 3.76 -22.27 -16.83
CA ARG A 26 4.29 -23.32 -15.95
C ARG A 26 3.20 -24.04 -15.15
N PHE A 27 2.12 -23.34 -14.81
CA PHE A 27 0.98 -23.84 -14.03
C PHE A 27 -0.34 -23.66 -14.82
N PRO A 28 -0.51 -24.42 -15.92
CA PRO A 28 -1.63 -24.22 -16.86
C PRO A 28 -3.01 -24.48 -16.25
N GLU A 29 -3.11 -25.24 -15.16
CA GLU A 29 -4.35 -25.53 -14.43
C GLU A 29 -5.02 -24.29 -13.80
N TYR A 30 -4.35 -23.13 -13.82
CA TYR A 30 -4.89 -21.86 -13.35
C TYR A 30 -5.33 -20.91 -14.48
N LYS A 31 -5.00 -21.19 -15.76
CA LYS A 31 -5.21 -20.25 -16.90
C LYS A 31 -6.63 -19.72 -17.03
N ASP A 32 -7.63 -20.58 -16.83
CA ASP A 32 -9.03 -20.21 -17.04
C ASP A 32 -9.73 -19.68 -15.78
N ARG A 33 -9.04 -19.69 -14.63
CA ARG A 33 -9.62 -19.24 -13.37
C ARG A 33 -9.83 -17.74 -13.35
N GLU A 34 -10.81 -17.29 -12.59
CA GLU A 34 -10.95 -15.87 -12.29
C GLU A 34 -9.69 -15.37 -11.56
N PHE A 35 -9.10 -14.31 -12.10
CA PHE A 35 -7.87 -13.74 -11.55
C PHE A 35 -8.19 -12.41 -10.87
N TYR A 36 -7.63 -12.23 -9.67
CA TYR A 36 -7.74 -11.01 -8.89
C TYR A 36 -6.36 -10.61 -8.43
N ILE A 37 -6.13 -9.29 -8.34
CA ILE A 37 -4.87 -8.75 -7.83
C ILE A 37 -5.19 -8.03 -6.54
N SER A 38 -4.49 -8.39 -5.46
CA SER A 38 -4.59 -7.71 -4.18
C SER A 38 -3.27 -7.10 -3.76
N GLY A 39 -3.31 -6.00 -3.02
CA GLY A 39 -2.13 -5.35 -2.47
C GLY A 39 -2.46 -4.35 -1.38
N GLU A 40 -1.44 -3.88 -0.68
CA GLU A 40 -1.55 -2.93 0.42
C GLU A 40 -0.57 -1.75 0.24
N SER A 41 -0.87 -0.60 0.86
CA SER A 41 0.04 0.53 0.96
C SER A 41 0.39 1.07 -0.45
N TYR A 42 1.67 1.13 -0.80
CA TYR A 42 2.11 1.58 -2.12
C TYR A 42 1.69 0.61 -3.26
N ALA A 43 1.23 -0.61 -2.94
CA ALA A 43 0.57 -1.43 -3.94
C ALA A 43 -0.76 -0.84 -4.43
N GLY A 44 -1.25 0.25 -3.82
CA GLY A 44 -2.22 1.15 -4.43
C GLY A 44 -1.77 1.67 -5.80
N HIS A 45 -0.47 1.74 -6.08
CA HIS A 45 0.10 1.99 -7.41
C HIS A 45 0.33 0.70 -8.19
N PHE A 46 1.03 -0.27 -7.59
CA PHE A 46 1.42 -1.51 -8.28
C PHE A 46 0.23 -2.32 -8.82
N VAL A 47 -0.85 -2.42 -8.04
CA VAL A 47 -2.02 -3.23 -8.40
C VAL A 47 -2.78 -2.62 -9.59
N PRO A 48 -3.18 -1.33 -9.57
CA PRO A 48 -3.75 -0.69 -10.74
C PRO A 48 -2.83 -0.74 -11.97
N GLU A 49 -1.55 -0.46 -11.85
CA GLU A 49 -0.68 -0.45 -13.04
C GLU A 49 -0.52 -1.83 -13.69
N LEU A 50 -0.45 -2.88 -12.88
CA LEU A 50 -0.47 -4.26 -13.39
C LEU A 50 -1.83 -4.61 -14.02
N ALA A 51 -2.94 -4.24 -13.39
CA ALA A 51 -4.28 -4.45 -13.94
C ALA A 51 -4.47 -3.74 -15.30
N HIS A 52 -4.01 -2.50 -15.40
CA HIS A 52 -4.00 -1.72 -16.65
C HIS A 52 -3.17 -2.41 -17.73
N THR A 53 -1.96 -2.87 -17.38
CA THR A 53 -1.09 -3.65 -18.27
C THR A 53 -1.81 -4.90 -18.80
N ILE A 54 -2.46 -5.69 -17.93
CA ILE A 54 -3.21 -6.88 -18.33
C ILE A 54 -4.34 -6.54 -19.31
N LEU A 55 -5.17 -5.53 -18.99
CA LEU A 55 -6.26 -5.10 -19.88
C LEU A 55 -5.73 -4.70 -21.26
N ASN A 56 -4.66 -3.91 -21.30
CA ASN A 56 -4.03 -3.46 -22.53
C ASN A 56 -3.53 -4.63 -23.39
N TYR A 57 -2.84 -5.61 -22.79
CA TYR A 57 -2.30 -6.74 -23.55
C TYR A 57 -3.39 -7.73 -23.97
N ASN A 58 -4.41 -7.98 -23.15
CA ASN A 58 -5.60 -8.74 -23.55
C ASN A 58 -6.25 -8.10 -24.79
N LYS A 59 -6.45 -6.77 -24.76
CA LYS A 59 -7.02 -6.01 -25.88
C LYS A 59 -6.14 -6.09 -27.13
N LYS A 60 -4.83 -5.88 -27.00
CA LYS A 60 -3.87 -5.98 -28.12
C LYS A 60 -3.83 -7.38 -28.75
N ALA A 61 -3.95 -8.43 -27.93
CA ALA A 61 -3.97 -9.81 -28.40
C ALA A 61 -5.32 -10.25 -28.98
N ASN A 62 -6.36 -9.44 -28.85
CA ASN A 62 -7.75 -9.78 -29.18
C ASN A 62 -8.21 -11.11 -28.56
N LYS A 63 -7.73 -11.41 -27.35
CA LYS A 63 -8.10 -12.60 -26.56
C LYS A 63 -7.78 -12.38 -25.08
N THR A 64 -8.45 -13.13 -24.22
CA THR A 64 -8.14 -13.16 -22.78
C THR A 64 -6.87 -13.96 -22.55
N LEU A 65 -5.75 -13.29 -22.28
CA LEU A 65 -4.50 -13.91 -21.84
C LEU A 65 -4.54 -14.20 -20.34
N ILE A 66 -5.06 -13.24 -19.57
CA ILE A 66 -5.28 -13.34 -18.12
C ILE A 66 -6.72 -12.93 -17.84
N ASN A 67 -7.49 -13.81 -17.20
CA ASN A 67 -8.92 -13.61 -16.89
C ASN A 67 -9.15 -12.71 -15.66
N LEU A 68 -8.65 -11.47 -15.73
CA LEU A 68 -8.75 -10.48 -14.66
C LEU A 68 -10.22 -10.09 -14.39
N LYS A 69 -10.64 -10.20 -13.13
CA LYS A 69 -12.02 -9.89 -12.68
C LYS A 69 -12.12 -8.73 -11.70
N GLY A 70 -11.02 -8.36 -11.05
CA GLY A 70 -11.01 -7.24 -10.14
C GLY A 70 -9.71 -7.06 -9.39
N ILE A 71 -9.67 -5.95 -8.65
CA ILE A 71 -8.57 -5.58 -7.76
C ILE A 71 -9.08 -5.33 -6.35
N ILE A 72 -8.21 -5.57 -5.38
CA ILE A 72 -8.47 -5.35 -3.95
C ILE A 72 -7.27 -4.60 -3.36
N ILE A 73 -7.46 -3.37 -2.91
CA ILE A 73 -6.37 -2.53 -2.38
C ILE A 73 -6.68 -2.08 -0.95
N GLY A 74 -5.77 -2.37 -0.02
CA GLY A 74 -5.89 -2.10 1.42
C GLY A 74 -4.98 -0.95 1.86
N ASN A 75 -5.47 0.00 2.68
CA ASN A 75 -4.68 1.12 3.21
C ASN A 75 -3.81 1.76 2.11
N ALA A 76 -4.42 2.00 0.95
CA ALA A 76 -3.70 2.14 -0.30
C ALA A 76 -3.38 3.61 -0.61
N ALA A 77 -2.16 3.87 -1.06
CA ALA A 77 -1.82 5.16 -1.68
C ALA A 77 -2.57 5.28 -3.02
N ILE A 78 -3.38 6.33 -3.18
CA ILE A 78 -4.30 6.49 -4.32
C ILE A 78 -4.13 7.86 -4.99
N ASN A 79 -3.95 8.92 -4.20
CA ASN A 79 -3.83 10.28 -4.70
C ASN A 79 -3.12 11.13 -3.65
N ASP A 80 -1.86 11.46 -3.92
CA ASP A 80 -0.96 12.11 -2.97
C ASP A 80 -1.59 13.30 -2.26
N GLU A 81 -2.27 14.19 -2.99
CA GLU A 81 -2.92 15.37 -2.39
C GLU A 81 -3.96 14.98 -1.32
N THR A 82 -4.82 14.01 -1.59
CA THR A 82 -5.87 13.59 -0.65
C THR A 82 -5.34 12.67 0.42
N ASP A 83 -4.27 11.93 0.12
CA ASP A 83 -3.62 11.05 1.07
C ASP A 83 -2.89 11.85 2.14
N HIS A 84 -2.21 12.94 1.79
CA HIS A 84 -1.65 13.89 2.77
C HIS A 84 -2.75 14.59 3.58
N LYS A 85 -3.78 15.13 2.92
CA LYS A 85 -4.89 15.81 3.61
C LYS A 85 -5.61 14.88 4.59
N GLY A 86 -5.86 13.64 4.19
CA GLY A 86 -6.49 12.63 5.03
C GLY A 86 -5.62 12.22 6.21
N MET A 87 -4.31 12.06 6.00
CA MET A 87 -3.36 11.74 7.08
C MET A 87 -3.36 12.79 8.19
N TYR A 88 -3.25 14.07 7.85
CA TYR A 88 -3.26 15.14 8.87
C TYR A 88 -4.63 15.30 9.55
N GLU A 89 -5.73 15.13 8.82
CA GLU A 89 -7.08 15.08 9.41
C GLU A 89 -7.23 13.93 10.39
N TYR A 90 -6.69 12.75 10.04
CA TYR A 90 -6.73 11.58 10.91
C TYR A 90 -5.99 11.84 12.22
N PHE A 91 -4.78 12.42 12.15
CA PHE A 91 -4.04 12.79 13.35
C PHE A 91 -4.79 13.81 14.21
N ALA A 92 -5.39 14.83 13.61
CA ALA A 92 -6.18 15.83 14.34
C ALA A 92 -7.41 15.20 15.03
N THR A 93 -8.16 14.38 14.31
CA THR A 93 -9.37 13.73 14.85
C THR A 93 -9.10 12.67 15.92
N HIS A 94 -7.85 12.18 15.99
CA HIS A 94 -7.37 11.28 17.03
C HIS A 94 -6.63 12.00 18.17
N ALA A 95 -6.66 13.33 18.20
CA ALA A 95 -5.98 14.15 19.18
C ALA A 95 -4.46 13.87 19.27
N LEU A 96 -3.85 13.46 18.15
CA LEU A 96 -2.42 13.22 18.05
C LEU A 96 -1.62 14.50 17.78
N ILE A 97 -2.30 15.56 17.32
CA ILE A 97 -1.70 16.88 17.06
C ILE A 97 -2.60 17.98 17.64
N SER A 98 -2.01 19.13 17.98
CA SER A 98 -2.78 20.27 18.51
C SER A 98 -3.72 20.88 17.47
N ASP A 99 -4.79 21.54 17.95
CA ASP A 99 -5.72 22.31 17.11
C ASP A 99 -4.98 23.44 16.36
N GLU A 100 -3.98 24.05 16.99
CA GLU A 100 -3.13 25.08 16.37
C GLU A 100 -2.30 24.50 15.21
N THR A 101 -1.68 23.33 15.40
CA THR A 101 -0.94 22.60 14.36
C THR A 101 -1.87 22.25 13.21
N TRP A 102 -3.05 21.71 13.51
CA TRP A 102 -4.04 21.35 12.48
C TRP A 102 -4.51 22.57 11.68
N TYR A 103 -4.85 23.68 12.35
CA TYR A 103 -5.20 24.93 11.70
C TYR A 103 -4.08 25.44 10.79
N ALA A 104 -2.82 25.36 11.24
CA ALA A 104 -1.67 25.78 10.46
C ALA A 104 -1.49 24.91 9.20
N ILE A 105 -1.65 23.58 9.31
CA ILE A 105 -1.63 22.67 8.14
C ILE A 105 -2.71 23.08 7.15
N GLN A 106 -3.97 23.23 7.59
CA GLN A 106 -5.08 23.57 6.70
C GLN A 106 -4.90 24.92 6.01
N LYS A 107 -4.29 25.89 6.70
CA LYS A 107 -4.15 27.26 6.21
C LYS A 107 -2.95 27.45 5.28
N TYR A 108 -1.82 26.81 5.59
CA TYR A 108 -0.54 27.11 4.96
C TYR A 108 -0.05 26.00 4.03
N CYS A 109 -0.56 24.77 4.12
CA CYS A 109 -0.12 23.67 3.27
C CYS A 109 -1.02 23.48 2.05
N ASP A 110 -0.41 23.51 0.87
CA ASP A 110 -1.02 23.08 -0.38
C ASP A 110 -0.34 21.79 -0.85
N PHE A 111 -1.13 20.71 -0.90
CA PHE A 111 -0.67 19.37 -1.29
C PHE A 111 -0.93 19.04 -2.76
N SER A 112 -1.30 20.04 -3.56
CA SER A 112 -1.56 19.87 -5.00
C SER A 112 -0.27 19.46 -5.73
N PRO A 113 -0.35 18.58 -6.76
CA PRO A 113 0.82 18.02 -7.43
C PRO A 113 1.66 19.05 -8.21
N ASN A 114 1.15 20.27 -8.41
CA ASN A 114 1.84 21.37 -9.08
C ASN A 114 2.66 22.26 -8.13
N VAL A 115 2.59 22.04 -6.82
CA VAL A 115 3.35 22.79 -5.82
C VAL A 115 4.80 22.30 -5.83
N THR A 116 5.72 23.20 -6.17
CA THR A 116 7.16 22.89 -6.23
C THR A 116 7.89 23.18 -4.92
N GLU A 117 7.37 24.10 -4.10
CA GLU A 117 7.95 24.44 -2.80
C GLU A 117 6.88 24.79 -1.77
N LEU A 118 7.01 24.19 -0.58
CA LEU A 118 6.18 24.51 0.57
C LEU A 118 6.64 25.79 1.27
N VAL A 119 5.70 26.64 1.66
CA VAL A 119 5.96 27.84 2.47
C VAL A 119 6.48 27.45 3.86
N SER A 120 7.25 28.34 4.51
CA SER A 120 7.91 28.05 5.78
C SER A 120 6.94 27.67 6.91
N GLN A 121 5.76 28.29 6.94
CA GLN A 121 4.73 27.98 7.92
C GLN A 121 4.21 26.54 7.77
N CYS A 122 4.04 26.05 6.52
CA CYS A 122 3.67 24.67 6.28
C CYS A 122 4.79 23.71 6.71
N LYS A 123 6.04 24.01 6.34
CA LYS A 123 7.21 23.21 6.75
C LYS A 123 7.31 23.12 8.29
N SER A 124 7.06 24.23 9.00
CA SER A 124 7.03 24.25 10.47
C SER A 124 5.91 23.37 11.02
N ALA A 125 4.67 23.56 10.54
CA ALA A 125 3.53 22.78 11.01
C ALA A 125 3.71 21.27 10.74
N MET A 126 4.25 20.89 9.58
CA MET A 126 4.59 19.48 9.29
C MET A 126 5.68 18.94 10.22
N SER A 127 6.65 19.78 10.61
CA SER A 127 7.66 19.39 11.60
C SER A 127 7.04 19.17 12.97
N ASP A 128 6.09 20.01 13.38
CA ASP A 128 5.37 19.85 14.65
C ASP A 128 4.58 18.53 14.64
N VAL A 129 3.83 18.24 13.56
CA VAL A 129 3.17 16.94 13.37
C VAL A 129 4.15 15.79 13.51
N ASN A 130 5.28 15.83 12.79
CA ASN A 130 6.27 14.75 12.83
C ASN A 130 6.83 14.53 14.24
N ASN A 131 7.05 15.60 15.01
CA ASN A 131 7.52 15.49 16.39
C ASN A 131 6.46 14.81 17.26
N ASP A 132 5.21 15.25 17.17
CA ASP A 132 4.08 14.75 17.95
C ASP A 132 3.79 13.25 17.68
N VAL A 133 3.90 12.81 16.42
CA VAL A 133 3.62 11.41 16.02
C VAL A 133 4.87 10.52 15.94
N SER A 134 6.07 11.05 16.18
CA SER A 134 7.29 10.24 16.19
C SER A 134 7.33 9.13 17.26
N PRO A 135 6.72 9.26 18.46
CA PRO A 135 6.78 8.26 19.51
C PRO A 135 5.61 7.25 19.47
N ILE A 136 4.91 7.14 18.34
CA ILE A 136 3.83 6.15 18.14
C ILE A 136 4.14 5.22 16.97
N ASN A 137 3.48 4.05 16.95
CA ASN A 137 3.48 3.21 15.76
C ASN A 137 2.55 3.83 14.71
N ILE A 138 3.09 4.37 13.63
CA ILE A 138 2.28 5.02 12.59
C ILE A 138 1.36 4.04 11.84
N TYR A 139 1.68 2.74 11.82
CA TYR A 139 0.86 1.72 11.14
C TYR A 139 -0.29 1.18 12.00
N ASP A 140 -0.28 1.46 13.30
CA ASP A 140 -1.38 1.22 14.23
C ASP A 140 -1.19 2.16 15.43
N ILE A 141 -1.92 3.26 15.45
CA ILE A 141 -1.71 4.35 16.43
C ILE A 141 -1.98 3.92 17.88
N TYR A 142 -2.62 2.77 18.10
CA TYR A 142 -2.90 2.22 19.43
C TYR A 142 -1.98 1.05 19.79
N ALA A 143 -1.19 0.55 18.85
CA ALA A 143 -0.22 -0.50 19.12
C ALA A 143 0.98 0.04 19.92
N PRO A 144 1.54 -0.78 20.83
CA PRO A 144 2.80 -0.44 21.48
C PRO A 144 3.94 -0.38 20.47
N LEU A 145 4.95 0.44 20.75
CA LEU A 145 6.21 0.42 20.01
C LEU A 145 6.99 -0.88 20.30
N CYS A 146 7.78 -1.31 19.31
CA CYS A 146 8.72 -2.39 19.51
C CYS A 146 9.96 -1.92 20.28
N PHE A 147 10.15 -2.44 21.50
CA PHE A 147 11.35 -2.22 22.32
C PHE A 147 12.12 -3.52 22.62
N SER A 148 11.68 -4.64 22.06
CA SER A 148 12.27 -5.96 22.33
C SER A 148 13.28 -6.37 21.25
N ASN A 149 14.24 -7.21 21.63
CA ASN A 149 15.13 -7.90 20.71
C ASN A 149 14.59 -9.28 20.36
N LEU A 150 15.28 -9.97 19.44
CA LEU A 150 14.98 -11.35 19.05
C LEU A 150 14.89 -12.27 20.28
N THR A 151 13.75 -12.93 20.44
CA THR A 151 13.51 -13.95 21.48
C THR A 151 13.75 -15.35 20.91
N ALA A 152 14.08 -16.31 21.79
CA ALA A 152 14.31 -17.71 21.37
C ALA A 152 13.06 -18.37 20.73
N HIS A 153 11.87 -17.94 21.14
CA HIS A 153 10.59 -18.38 20.59
C HIS A 153 9.75 -17.15 20.25
N PRO A 154 9.11 -17.10 19.06
CA PRO A 154 8.16 -16.02 18.74
C PRO A 154 7.02 -16.00 19.76
N LYS A 155 6.58 -14.80 20.16
CA LYS A 155 5.35 -14.69 20.96
C LYS A 155 4.17 -15.19 20.14
N LYS A 156 3.24 -15.88 20.79
CA LYS A 156 2.01 -16.34 20.11
C LYS A 156 1.15 -15.14 19.76
N THR A 157 1.17 -14.73 18.50
CA THR A 157 0.30 -13.67 17.99
C THR A 157 -1.15 -14.13 17.93
N ASN A 158 -2.07 -13.22 18.26
CA ASN A 158 -3.46 -13.31 17.88
C ASN A 158 -3.96 -11.91 17.52
N ILE A 159 -5.09 -11.80 16.83
CA ILE A 159 -5.63 -10.52 16.34
C ILE A 159 -5.77 -9.47 17.46
N MET A 160 -5.98 -9.89 18.72
CA MET A 160 -6.12 -8.99 19.86
C MET A 160 -4.78 -8.66 20.54
N ASN A 161 -3.74 -9.47 20.33
CA ASN A 161 -2.42 -9.35 20.96
C ASN A 161 -1.33 -9.41 19.88
N LEU A 162 -1.17 -8.30 19.16
CA LEU A 162 -0.10 -8.11 18.19
C LEU A 162 1.24 -7.94 18.91
N ASP A 163 2.28 -8.66 18.49
CA ASP A 163 3.66 -8.38 18.92
C ASP A 163 4.26 -7.34 17.97
N PRO A 164 4.52 -6.09 18.40
CA PRO A 164 4.99 -5.03 17.51
C PRO A 164 6.40 -5.29 16.95
N CYS A 165 7.09 -6.30 17.48
CA CYS A 165 8.41 -6.71 17.04
C CYS A 165 8.38 -7.85 16.00
N SER A 166 7.23 -8.11 15.36
CA SER A 166 7.05 -9.21 14.40
C SER A 166 8.10 -9.24 13.29
N ASP A 167 8.50 -8.07 12.81
CA ASP A 167 9.43 -7.91 11.69
C ASP A 167 10.84 -8.44 12.02
N ILE A 168 11.26 -8.35 13.29
CA ILE A 168 12.54 -8.89 13.74
C ILE A 168 12.57 -10.42 13.58
N TYR A 169 11.48 -11.10 13.91
CA TYR A 169 11.40 -12.55 13.75
C TYR A 169 11.34 -12.96 12.28
N MET A 170 10.64 -12.19 11.45
CA MET A 170 10.56 -12.43 10.01
C MET A 170 11.93 -12.29 9.34
N HIS A 171 12.67 -11.23 9.67
CA HIS A 171 14.04 -11.03 9.20
C HIS A 171 14.96 -12.19 9.59
N ALA A 172 14.94 -12.59 10.86
CA ALA A 172 15.75 -13.71 11.33
C ALA A 172 15.37 -15.04 10.66
N TYR A 173 14.08 -15.31 10.47
CA TYR A 173 13.60 -16.54 9.85
C TYR A 173 13.98 -16.65 8.37
N LEU A 174 13.73 -15.61 7.59
CA LEU A 174 13.98 -15.60 6.13
C LEU A 174 15.48 -15.54 5.77
N ASN A 175 16.34 -15.19 6.74
CA ASN A 175 17.79 -15.22 6.57
C ASN A 175 18.46 -16.51 7.07
N ARG A 176 17.71 -17.51 7.53
CA ARG A 176 18.28 -18.85 7.80
C ARG A 176 18.61 -19.59 6.52
N GLU A 177 19.77 -20.23 6.48
CA GLU A 177 20.23 -21.00 5.32
C GLU A 177 19.25 -22.11 4.93
N ASP A 178 18.76 -22.88 5.91
CA ASP A 178 17.83 -23.99 5.66
C ASP A 178 16.47 -23.50 5.13
N VAL A 179 16.02 -22.32 5.57
CA VAL A 179 14.80 -21.67 5.04
C VAL A 179 15.02 -21.19 3.61
N GLN A 180 16.15 -20.55 3.31
CA GLN A 180 16.46 -20.10 1.95
C GLN A 180 16.60 -21.28 0.99
N GLU A 181 17.25 -22.37 1.41
CA GLU A 181 17.36 -23.61 0.64
C GLU A 181 15.99 -24.21 0.35
N ALA A 182 15.12 -24.31 1.36
CA ALA A 182 13.76 -24.85 1.23
C ALA A 182 12.86 -24.01 0.29
N LEU A 183 13.04 -22.68 0.28
CA LEU A 183 12.32 -21.77 -0.62
C LEU A 183 12.95 -21.67 -2.02
N HIS A 184 14.07 -22.36 -2.26
CA HIS A 184 14.90 -22.19 -3.45
C HIS A 184 15.29 -20.72 -3.71
N ALA A 185 15.48 -19.97 -2.63
CA ALA A 185 15.92 -18.58 -2.64
C ALA A 185 17.46 -18.49 -2.57
N ASN A 186 18.01 -17.32 -2.88
CA ASN A 186 19.44 -17.02 -2.76
C ASN A 186 20.39 -18.01 -3.50
N VAL A 187 19.92 -18.67 -4.55
CA VAL A 187 20.69 -19.68 -5.31
C VAL A 187 21.97 -19.11 -5.95
N THR A 188 22.02 -17.80 -6.18
CA THR A 188 23.18 -17.09 -6.75
C THR A 188 24.15 -16.56 -5.70
N LYS A 189 23.90 -16.79 -4.40
CA LYS A 189 24.68 -16.25 -3.27
C LYS A 189 24.82 -14.72 -3.33
N LEU A 190 23.70 -14.04 -3.12
CA LEU A 190 23.61 -12.59 -2.96
C LEU A 190 24.58 -12.10 -1.89
N ASP A 191 25.14 -10.91 -2.10
CA ASP A 191 26.08 -10.24 -1.21
C ASP A 191 25.40 -9.47 -0.04
N HIS A 192 24.08 -9.59 0.06
CA HIS A 192 23.24 -8.93 1.04
C HIS A 192 22.18 -9.90 1.57
N HIS A 193 21.67 -9.58 2.76
CA HIS A 193 20.59 -10.34 3.40
C HIS A 193 19.23 -9.99 2.79
N TRP A 194 18.25 -10.87 3.02
CA TRP A 194 16.86 -10.52 2.82
C TRP A 194 16.47 -9.43 3.83
N GLU A 195 15.70 -8.45 3.35
CA GLU A 195 15.19 -7.34 4.15
C GLU A 195 13.71 -7.12 3.80
N GLY A 196 12.90 -6.69 4.77
CA GLY A 196 11.47 -6.41 4.55
C GLY A 196 11.23 -5.29 3.55
N CYS A 197 12.13 -4.29 3.54
CA CYS A 197 12.20 -3.24 2.52
C CYS A 197 13.62 -3.21 1.95
N SER A 198 13.76 -3.13 0.62
CA SER A 198 15.07 -3.25 -0.03
C SER A 198 16.01 -2.11 0.36
N VAL A 199 17.22 -2.46 0.81
CA VAL A 199 18.34 -1.53 0.97
C VAL A 199 19.17 -1.38 -0.31
N VAL A 200 18.93 -2.21 -1.32
CA VAL A 200 19.71 -2.27 -2.58
C VAL A 200 19.10 -1.34 -3.64
N ILE A 201 17.78 -1.26 -3.69
CA ILE A 201 17.07 -0.32 -4.57
C ILE A 201 17.23 1.09 -3.99
N LYS A 202 18.01 1.94 -4.67
CA LYS A 202 18.32 3.31 -4.21
C LYS A 202 17.53 4.40 -4.91
N GLY A 203 16.80 4.07 -5.97
CA GLY A 203 16.04 5.03 -6.76
C GLY A 203 14.74 4.44 -7.28
N TRP A 204 13.75 5.31 -7.41
CA TRP A 204 12.45 5.02 -8.02
C TRP A 204 12.19 6.09 -9.09
N GLY A 205 12.04 5.66 -10.34
CA GLY A 205 11.97 6.51 -11.51
C GLY A 205 10.61 7.18 -11.64
N ASP A 206 9.65 6.47 -12.22
CA ASP A 206 8.27 6.93 -12.34
C ASP A 206 7.40 6.49 -11.16
N SER A 207 6.69 7.47 -10.59
CA SER A 207 5.68 7.36 -9.54
C SER A 207 4.61 8.43 -9.82
N PRO A 208 3.52 8.12 -10.54
CA PRO A 208 2.47 9.11 -10.79
C PRO A 208 1.84 9.56 -9.47
N PHE A 209 1.40 10.82 -9.37
CA PHE A 209 0.78 11.35 -8.14
C PHE A 209 -0.61 10.77 -7.82
N THR A 210 -1.21 10.03 -8.76
CA THR A 210 -2.53 9.44 -8.57
C THR A 210 -2.79 8.27 -9.52
N ILE A 211 -3.60 7.33 -9.04
CA ILE A 211 -4.15 6.20 -9.81
C ILE A 211 -5.66 6.29 -10.04
N ILE A 212 -6.31 7.40 -9.65
CA ILE A 212 -7.76 7.60 -9.85
C ILE A 212 -8.21 7.32 -11.29
N PRO A 213 -7.49 7.76 -12.35
CA PRO A 213 -7.88 7.45 -13.73
C PRO A 213 -7.92 5.94 -14.03
N LEU A 214 -7.00 5.17 -13.43
CA LEU A 214 -6.96 3.71 -13.59
C LEU A 214 -8.15 3.05 -12.88
N LEU A 215 -8.52 3.49 -11.68
CA LEU A 215 -9.71 2.98 -11.00
C LEU A 215 -10.98 3.22 -11.84
N GLN A 216 -11.10 4.41 -12.46
CA GLN A 216 -12.21 4.76 -13.35
C GLN A 216 -12.23 3.89 -14.62
N GLU A 217 -11.06 3.62 -15.21
CA GLU A 217 -10.93 2.70 -16.34
C GLU A 217 -11.44 1.30 -15.97
N PHE A 218 -11.06 0.77 -14.81
CA PHE A 218 -11.43 -0.59 -14.40
C PHE A 218 -12.93 -0.74 -14.23
N MET A 219 -13.58 0.21 -13.55
CA MET A 219 -15.03 0.21 -13.41
C MET A 219 -15.73 0.31 -14.78
N SER A 220 -15.18 1.10 -15.70
CA SER A 220 -15.71 1.24 -17.07
C SER A 220 -15.56 -0.04 -17.90
N ASN A 221 -14.54 -0.86 -17.60
CA ASN A 221 -14.31 -2.17 -18.21
C ASN A 221 -14.98 -3.33 -17.43
N GLY A 222 -15.85 -3.03 -16.45
CA GLY A 222 -16.60 -4.04 -15.71
C GLY A 222 -15.78 -4.84 -14.68
N LEU A 223 -14.58 -4.38 -14.33
CA LEU A 223 -13.81 -4.96 -13.23
C LEU A 223 -14.37 -4.52 -11.88
N ARG A 224 -14.28 -5.41 -10.89
CA ARG A 224 -14.57 -5.07 -9.50
C ARG A 224 -13.38 -4.35 -8.88
N VAL A 225 -13.63 -3.20 -8.25
CA VAL A 225 -12.65 -2.47 -7.47
C VAL A 225 -13.11 -2.49 -6.02
N TRP A 226 -12.31 -3.09 -5.15
CA TRP A 226 -12.53 -3.06 -3.70
C TRP A 226 -11.39 -2.27 -3.05
N VAL A 227 -11.73 -1.19 -2.37
CA VAL A 227 -10.81 -0.44 -1.51
C VAL A 227 -11.24 -0.63 -0.06
N PHE A 228 -10.30 -0.93 0.83
CA PHE A 228 -10.54 -1.04 2.27
C PHE A 228 -9.40 -0.39 3.06
N SER A 229 -9.65 -0.02 4.31
CA SER A 229 -8.65 0.56 5.20
C SER A 229 -8.88 0.05 6.61
N GLY A 230 -7.83 -0.36 7.32
CA GLY A 230 -7.84 -0.42 8.78
C GLY A 230 -8.02 0.99 9.35
N ASP A 231 -8.88 1.14 10.35
CA ASP A 231 -9.24 2.42 10.94
C ASP A 231 -8.24 2.91 12.01
N THR A 232 -7.22 2.11 12.33
CA THR A 232 -6.13 2.47 13.23
C THR A 232 -4.82 2.85 12.52
N ASP A 233 -4.72 2.66 11.20
CA ASP A 233 -3.54 3.01 10.42
C ASP A 233 -3.40 4.53 10.30
N GLY A 234 -2.32 5.08 10.83
CA GLY A 234 -1.97 6.49 10.71
C GLY A 234 -1.16 6.83 9.46
N ARG A 235 -0.67 5.84 8.69
CA ARG A 235 0.18 6.09 7.52
C ARG A 235 -0.65 6.38 6.27
N VAL A 236 -1.66 5.55 5.99
CA VAL A 236 -2.62 5.76 4.90
C VAL A 236 -4.04 5.53 5.43
N PRO A 237 -4.53 6.43 6.29
CA PRO A 237 -5.76 6.23 7.04
C PRO A 237 -7.01 6.13 6.18
N VAL A 238 -8.10 5.66 6.80
CA VAL A 238 -9.44 5.63 6.20
C VAL A 238 -9.88 7.00 5.65
N THR A 239 -9.50 8.11 6.29
CA THR A 239 -9.78 9.47 5.84
C THR A 239 -9.11 9.79 4.49
N SER A 240 -7.87 9.32 4.27
CA SER A 240 -7.16 9.44 2.98
C SER A 240 -7.92 8.72 1.88
N THR A 241 -8.32 7.48 2.14
CA THR A 241 -9.13 6.68 1.23
C THR A 241 -10.46 7.34 0.91
N GLN A 242 -11.20 7.81 1.93
CA GLN A 242 -12.49 8.49 1.75
C GLN A 242 -12.37 9.76 0.90
N ARG A 243 -11.32 10.57 1.09
CA ARG A 243 -11.06 11.78 0.28
C ARG A 243 -10.72 11.44 -1.16
N SER A 244 -9.87 10.44 -1.37
CA SER A 244 -9.51 9.92 -2.70
C SER A 244 -10.74 9.42 -3.45
N LEU A 245 -11.61 8.63 -2.82
CA LEU A 245 -12.87 8.15 -3.41
C LEU A 245 -13.86 9.29 -3.69
N SER A 246 -13.92 10.30 -2.82
CA SER A 246 -14.79 11.46 -3.00
C SER A 246 -14.45 12.25 -4.28
N LYS A 247 -13.18 12.33 -4.67
CA LYS A 247 -12.76 12.96 -5.93
C LYS A 247 -13.35 12.29 -7.17
N MET A 248 -13.63 11.00 -7.12
CA MET A 248 -14.18 10.26 -8.26
C MET A 248 -15.65 10.58 -8.54
N SER A 249 -16.36 11.27 -7.63
CA SER A 249 -17.76 11.68 -7.79
C SER A 249 -18.70 10.54 -8.21
N LEU A 250 -18.46 9.33 -7.69
CA LEU A 250 -19.27 8.16 -8.02
C LEU A 250 -20.68 8.26 -7.42
N ARG A 251 -21.67 7.71 -8.15
CA ARG A 251 -23.03 7.58 -7.62
C ARG A 251 -23.06 6.52 -6.52
N THR A 252 -23.48 6.93 -5.32
CA THR A 252 -23.74 6.00 -4.21
C THR A 252 -24.89 5.05 -4.57
N LYS A 253 -24.61 3.75 -4.63
CA LYS A 253 -25.64 2.70 -4.85
C LYS A 253 -26.29 2.26 -3.54
N ASN A 254 -25.50 2.13 -2.48
CA ASN A 254 -25.96 1.78 -1.14
C ASN A 254 -25.33 2.77 -0.14
N PRO A 255 -26.09 3.32 0.81
CA PRO A 255 -25.54 4.23 1.81
C PRO A 255 -24.56 3.51 2.75
N TRP A 256 -23.70 4.31 3.40
CA TRP A 256 -22.79 3.86 4.43
C TRP A 256 -23.55 3.12 5.54
N ARG A 257 -23.02 2.00 5.98
CA ARG A 257 -23.60 1.17 7.04
C ARG A 257 -22.51 0.31 7.67
N PRO A 258 -22.67 -0.05 8.96
CA PRO A 258 -21.73 -0.96 9.59
C PRO A 258 -21.80 -2.36 8.97
N TRP A 259 -20.70 -3.08 9.04
CA TRP A 259 -20.67 -4.53 8.91
C TRP A 259 -20.44 -5.17 10.28
N PHE A 260 -20.85 -6.43 10.43
CA PHE A 260 -20.86 -7.11 11.73
C PHE A 260 -20.04 -8.40 11.69
N LEU A 261 -19.35 -8.68 12.80
CA LEU A 261 -18.67 -9.93 13.07
C LEU A 261 -19.06 -10.41 14.47
N GLY A 262 -19.58 -11.63 14.59
CA GLY A 262 -19.96 -12.18 15.90
C GLY A 262 -21.07 -11.41 16.65
N GLY A 263 -21.83 -10.56 15.96
CA GLY A 263 -22.89 -9.72 16.56
C GLY A 263 -22.41 -8.33 16.99
N GLU A 264 -21.13 -8.03 16.86
CA GLU A 264 -20.54 -6.72 17.13
C GLU A 264 -20.17 -6.01 15.81
N VAL A 265 -20.09 -4.68 15.85
CA VAL A 265 -19.68 -3.88 14.68
C VAL A 265 -18.21 -4.16 14.39
N GLY A 266 -17.90 -4.58 13.17
CA GLY A 266 -16.53 -4.80 12.68
C GLY A 266 -15.93 -3.60 11.95
N GLY A 267 -16.77 -2.62 11.58
CA GLY A 267 -16.44 -1.39 10.86
C GLY A 267 -17.60 -0.90 10.00
#